data_AF-A0A2N9W464-F1
#
_entry.id   AF-A0A2N9W464-F1
#
_cell.length_a   1.000
_cell.length_b   1.000
_cell.length_c   1.000
_cell.angle_alpha   90.00
_cell.angle_beta   90.00
_cell.angle_gamma   90.00
#
_symmetry.space_group_name_H-M   'P 1'
#
loop_
_entity.id
_entity.type
_entity.pdbx_description
1 polymer ?
#
loop_
_entity_poly.entity_id
_entity_poly.type
_entity_poly.pdbx_seq_one_letter_code
_entity_poly.pdbx_strand_id
1 'polypeptide(L)'
;MQLPPSQHELQQAFEWKARELRYQQYQEAKKVTFQLQGDYGKWLIATLILIHGGALAFIASNERLSMLLLPSTFWCSIGGVLTALLCGFVTWINWSLHYAFYERVDPAMLHSGNGWPDYDHPSNKWITITFWAGIGFGLISAFCLLGGSYLAYSKFMAEIPLFNQLLHRVFG
;
A
#
# COMPACT_ATOMS: atom_id res chain seq x y z
N MET A 1 -26.04 -35.31 44.58
CA MET A 1 -26.96 -34.20 44.24
C MET A 1 -26.08 -32.95 44.13
N GLN A 2 -25.79 -32.48 42.92
CA GLN A 2 -24.98 -31.27 42.71
C GLN A 2 -25.88 -30.05 42.91
N LEU A 3 -25.48 -29.14 43.80
CA LEU A 3 -26.20 -27.88 44.00
C LEU A 3 -26.13 -27.04 42.72
N PRO A 4 -27.19 -26.30 42.37
CA PRO A 4 -27.16 -25.41 41.22
C PRO A 4 -26.09 -24.32 41.41
N PRO A 5 -25.40 -23.90 40.35
CA PRO A 5 -24.38 -22.86 40.43
C PRO A 5 -24.98 -21.54 40.92
N SER A 6 -24.21 -20.80 41.70
CA SER A 6 -24.59 -19.50 42.22
C SER A 6 -24.68 -18.45 41.09
N GLN A 7 -25.47 -17.39 41.29
CA GLN A 7 -25.60 -16.31 40.29
C GLN A 7 -24.26 -15.65 39.96
N HIS A 8 -23.37 -15.56 40.95
CA HIS A 8 -22.02 -15.02 40.76
C HIS A 8 -21.16 -15.91 39.85
N GLU A 9 -21.22 -17.24 40.00
CA GLU A 9 -20.51 -18.18 39.11
C GLU A 9 -21.02 -18.11 37.67
N LEU A 10 -22.34 -17.98 37.49
CA LEU A 10 -22.94 -17.80 36.17
C LEU A 10 -22.49 -16.50 35.50
N GLN A 11 -22.41 -15.41 36.27
CA GLN A 11 -21.94 -14.11 35.76
C GLN A 11 -20.46 -14.17 35.36
N GLN A 12 -19.60 -14.77 36.17
CA GLN A 12 -18.19 -14.96 35.83
C GLN A 12 -18.00 -15.84 34.59
N ALA A 13 -18.78 -16.91 34.46
CA ALA A 13 -18.74 -17.79 33.29
C ALA A 13 -19.16 -17.03 32.00
N PHE A 14 -20.18 -16.18 32.10
CA PHE A 14 -20.60 -15.33 30.97
C PHE A 14 -19.52 -14.33 30.57
N GLU A 15 -18.93 -13.63 31.55
CA GLU A 15 -17.85 -12.66 31.29
C GLU A 15 -16.61 -13.32 30.67
N TRP A 16 -16.22 -14.49 31.19
CA TRP A 16 -15.15 -15.29 30.62
C TRP A 16 -15.45 -15.65 29.16
N LYS A 17 -16.65 -16.16 28.89
CA LYS A 17 -17.05 -16.54 27.52
C LYS A 17 -17.07 -15.34 26.57
N ALA A 18 -17.51 -14.17 27.04
CA ALA A 18 -17.49 -12.94 26.26
C ALA A 18 -16.05 -12.48 25.93
N ARG A 19 -15.12 -12.57 26.89
CA ARG A 19 -13.69 -12.27 26.65
C ARG A 19 -13.06 -13.24 25.66
N GLU A 20 -13.35 -14.53 25.78
CA GLU A 20 -12.88 -15.56 24.87
C GLU A 20 -13.35 -15.32 23.43
N LEU A 21 -14.66 -15.08 23.24
CA LEU A 21 -15.22 -14.78 21.91
C LEU A 21 -14.58 -13.55 21.29
N ARG A 22 -14.38 -12.48 22.08
CA ARG A 22 -13.71 -11.26 21.62
C ARG A 22 -12.27 -11.54 21.22
N TYR A 23 -11.52 -12.29 22.02
CA TYR A 23 -10.15 -12.67 21.70
C TYR A 23 -10.06 -13.47 20.40
N GLN A 24 -10.93 -14.46 20.23
CA GLN A 24 -11.00 -15.27 19.01
C GLN A 24 -11.33 -14.41 17.78
N GLN A 25 -12.32 -13.53 17.88
CA GLN A 25 -12.66 -12.59 16.81
C GLN A 25 -11.48 -11.67 16.45
N TYR A 26 -10.73 -11.17 17.43
CA TYR A 26 -9.54 -10.36 17.17
C TYR A 26 -8.45 -11.14 16.44
N GLN A 27 -8.18 -12.38 16.84
CA GLN A 27 -7.16 -13.21 16.18
C GLN A 27 -7.57 -13.58 14.75
N GLU A 28 -8.85 -13.90 14.54
CA GLU A 28 -9.38 -14.21 13.22
C GLU A 28 -9.35 -12.98 12.30
N ALA A 29 -9.89 -11.85 12.76
CA ALA A 29 -9.87 -10.59 12.02
C ALA A 29 -8.45 -10.15 11.68
N LYS A 30 -7.50 -10.29 12.64
CA LYS A 30 -6.07 -10.05 12.42
C LYS A 30 -5.54 -10.90 11.28
N LYS A 31 -5.72 -12.22 11.34
CA LYS A 31 -5.21 -13.15 10.33
C LYS A 31 -5.76 -12.83 8.94
N VAL A 32 -7.08 -12.65 8.84
CA VAL A 32 -7.75 -12.35 7.57
C VAL A 32 -7.27 -11.01 7.01
N THR A 33 -7.21 -9.97 7.84
CA THR A 33 -6.82 -8.62 7.40
C THR A 33 -5.37 -8.57 6.92
N PHE A 34 -4.43 -9.19 7.64
CA PHE A 34 -3.03 -9.23 7.24
C PHE A 34 -2.82 -10.00 5.93
N GLN A 35 -3.49 -11.13 5.76
CA GLN A 35 -3.41 -11.90 4.52
C GLN A 35 -3.95 -11.07 3.35
N LEU A 36 -5.14 -10.49 3.52
CA LEU A 36 -5.80 -9.71 2.48
C LEU A 36 -4.98 -8.48 2.08
N GLN A 37 -4.50 -7.70 3.06
CA GLN A 37 -3.66 -6.52 2.80
C GLN A 37 -2.31 -6.91 2.19
N GLY A 38 -1.72 -8.02 2.65
CA GLY A 38 -0.50 -8.60 2.11
C GLY A 38 -0.60 -8.88 0.62
N ASP A 39 -1.65 -9.62 0.26
CA ASP A 39 -1.89 -10.05 -1.12
C ASP A 39 -2.20 -8.86 -2.03
N TYR A 40 -3.13 -7.98 -1.65
CA TYR A 40 -3.45 -6.80 -2.46
C TYR A 40 -2.28 -5.83 -2.57
N GLY A 41 -1.53 -5.61 -1.50
CA GLY A 41 -0.36 -4.73 -1.51
C GLY A 41 0.72 -5.22 -2.48
N LYS A 42 1.00 -6.53 -2.48
CA LYS A 42 1.93 -7.15 -3.43
C LYS A 42 1.48 -6.93 -4.88
N TRP A 43 0.21 -7.17 -5.18
CA TRP A 43 -0.33 -6.96 -6.53
C TRP A 43 -0.26 -5.50 -6.96
N LEU A 44 -0.60 -4.56 -6.07
CA LEU A 44 -0.57 -3.13 -6.36
C LEU A 44 0.86 -2.63 -6.66
N ILE A 45 1.85 -3.03 -5.86
CA ILE A 45 3.24 -2.63 -6.08
C ILE A 45 3.78 -3.25 -7.37
N ALA A 46 3.47 -4.52 -7.61
CA ALA A 46 3.88 -5.21 -8.83
C ALA A 46 3.32 -4.54 -10.08
N THR A 47 2.04 -4.14 -10.10
CA THR A 47 1.45 -3.44 -11.25
C THR A 47 2.04 -2.05 -11.45
N LEU A 48 2.30 -1.28 -10.38
CA LEU A 48 2.97 0.02 -10.47
C LEU A 48 4.36 -0.10 -11.09
N ILE A 49 5.19 -1.02 -10.58
CA ILE A 49 6.54 -1.25 -11.13
C ILE A 49 6.47 -1.75 -12.57
N LEU A 50 5.55 -2.68 -12.87
CA LEU A 50 5.38 -3.22 -14.21
C LEU A 50 4.96 -2.14 -15.21
N ILE A 51 4.04 -1.24 -14.86
CA ILE A 51 3.59 -0.20 -15.78
C ILE A 51 4.68 0.85 -16.01
N HIS A 52 5.37 1.32 -14.96
CA HIS A 52 6.47 2.27 -15.11
C HIS A 52 7.65 1.65 -15.88
N GLY A 53 8.04 0.44 -15.53
CA GLY A 53 9.12 -0.30 -16.20
C GLY A 53 8.76 -0.66 -17.64
N GLY A 54 7.53 -1.10 -17.89
CA GLY A 54 7.02 -1.41 -19.21
C GLY A 54 6.97 -0.19 -20.13
N ALA A 55 6.52 0.96 -19.62
CA ALA A 55 6.54 2.22 -20.36
C ALA A 55 7.97 2.63 -20.73
N LEU A 56 8.92 2.53 -19.80
CA LEU A 56 10.33 2.87 -20.05
C LEU A 56 10.96 1.91 -21.06
N ALA A 57 10.74 0.61 -20.91
CA ALA A 57 11.23 -0.41 -21.84
C ALA A 57 10.63 -0.24 -23.24
N PHE A 58 9.35 0.11 -23.34
CA PHE A 58 8.69 0.39 -24.61
C PHE A 58 9.31 1.61 -25.31
N ILE A 59 9.50 2.72 -24.60
CA ILE A 59 10.16 3.91 -25.16
C ILE A 59 11.60 3.57 -25.59
N ALA A 60 12.34 2.85 -24.74
CA ALA A 60 13.73 2.43 -24.99
C ALA A 60 13.88 1.48 -26.19
N SER A 61 12.84 0.70 -26.52
CA SER A 61 12.88 -0.29 -27.61
C SER A 61 12.93 0.34 -29.01
N ASN A 62 12.61 1.63 -29.14
CA ASN A 62 12.58 2.35 -30.40
C ASN A 62 13.48 3.60 -30.32
N GLU A 63 14.49 3.66 -31.19
CA GLU A 63 15.49 4.74 -31.19
C GLU A 63 14.85 6.13 -31.36
N ARG A 64 13.88 6.26 -32.26
CA ARG A 64 13.17 7.53 -32.49
C ARG A 64 12.36 7.96 -31.26
N LEU A 65 11.59 7.04 -30.68
CA LEU A 65 10.82 7.34 -29.46
C LEU A 65 11.74 7.65 -28.27
N SER A 66 12.87 6.96 -28.18
CA SER A 66 13.88 7.21 -27.16
C SER A 66 14.46 8.61 -27.25
N MET A 67 14.89 9.06 -28.44
CA MET A 67 15.42 10.41 -28.60
C MET A 67 14.37 11.49 -28.31
N LEU A 68 13.11 11.25 -28.69
CA LEU A 68 12.03 12.22 -28.55
C LEU A 68 11.47 12.32 -27.12
N LEU A 69 11.15 11.18 -26.50
CA LEU A 69 10.33 11.12 -25.29
C LEU A 69 11.17 10.98 -24.02
N LEU A 70 12.23 10.17 -24.07
CA LEU A 70 13.03 9.77 -22.91
C LEU A 70 13.57 10.98 -22.12
N PRO A 71 14.13 12.04 -22.73
CA PRO A 71 14.62 13.20 -21.97
C PRO A 71 13.56 13.90 -21.12
N SER A 72 12.29 13.83 -21.54
CA SER A 72 11.16 14.46 -20.85
C SER A 72 10.46 13.55 -19.86
N THR A 73 10.35 12.25 -20.16
CA THR A 73 9.55 11.30 -19.36
C THR A 73 10.37 10.50 -18.37
N PHE A 74 11.70 10.42 -18.55
CA PHE A 74 12.59 9.58 -17.76
C PHE A 74 12.46 9.82 -16.25
N TRP A 75 12.48 11.09 -15.83
CA TRP A 75 12.38 11.43 -14.41
C TRP A 75 11.02 11.09 -13.80
N CYS A 76 9.94 11.19 -14.57
CA CYS A 76 8.61 10.76 -14.13
C CYS A 76 8.55 9.24 -13.99
N SER A 77 9.05 8.48 -14.97
CA SER A 77 9.06 7.01 -14.91
C SER A 77 9.94 6.48 -13.77
N ILE A 78 11.17 6.97 -13.64
CA ILE A 78 12.09 6.54 -12.58
C ILE A 78 11.62 7.00 -11.21
N GLY A 79 11.16 8.25 -11.08
CA GLY A 79 10.57 8.75 -9.84
C GLY A 79 9.35 7.93 -9.41
N GLY A 80 8.52 7.53 -10.37
CA GLY A 80 7.40 6.62 -10.17
C GLY A 80 7.81 5.24 -9.64
N VAL A 81 8.85 4.62 -10.22
CA VAL A 81 9.39 3.34 -9.73
C VAL A 81 9.93 3.48 -8.31
N LEU A 82 10.75 4.50 -8.04
CA LEU A 82 11.35 4.71 -6.72
C LEU A 82 10.30 4.95 -5.65
N THR A 83 9.27 5.76 -5.95
CA THR A 83 8.16 6.01 -5.02
C THR A 83 7.29 4.78 -4.81
N ALA A 84 7.08 3.93 -5.83
CA ALA A 84 6.40 2.65 -5.66
C ALA A 84 7.18 1.69 -4.75
N LEU A 85 8.51 1.64 -4.89
CA LEU A 85 9.38 0.85 -4.01
C LEU A 85 9.36 1.38 -2.56
N LEU A 86 9.40 2.70 -2.39
CA LEU A 86 9.27 3.34 -1.07
C LEU A 86 7.91 3.05 -0.45
N CYS A 87 6.83 3.09 -1.22
CA CYS A 87 5.48 2.67 -0.78
C CYS A 87 5.51 1.24 -0.23
N GLY A 88 6.11 0.30 -0.96
CA GLY A 88 6.26 -1.08 -0.51
C GLY A 88 7.10 -1.21 0.76
N PHE A 89 8.23 -0.52 0.84
CA PHE A 89 9.10 -0.54 2.01
C PHE A 89 8.41 0.03 3.25
N VAL A 90 7.71 1.15 3.13
CA VAL A 90 6.95 1.76 4.24
C VAL A 90 5.78 0.87 4.66
N THR A 91 5.10 0.22 3.72
CA THR A 91 4.05 -0.77 4.02
C THR A 91 4.62 -1.94 4.82
N TRP A 92 5.80 -2.44 4.44
CA TRP A 92 6.49 -3.49 5.18
C TRP A 92 6.87 -3.07 6.61
N ILE A 93 7.35 -1.84 6.80
CA ILE A 93 7.59 -1.26 8.13
C ILE A 93 6.29 -1.19 8.93
N ASN A 94 5.21 -0.71 8.33
CA ASN A 94 3.90 -0.60 8.97
C ASN A 94 3.42 -1.97 9.49
N TRP A 95 3.52 -3.02 8.66
CA TRP A 95 3.18 -4.38 9.08
C TRP A 95 4.09 -4.91 10.18
N SER A 96 5.39 -4.62 10.12
CA SER A 96 6.34 -5.01 11.17
C SER A 96 5.99 -4.36 12.51
N LEU A 97 5.57 -3.09 12.51
CA LEU A 97 5.10 -2.39 13.69
C LEU A 97 3.79 -2.99 14.23
N HIS A 98 2.84 -3.31 13.35
CA HIS A 98 1.63 -4.00 13.77
C HIS A 98 1.94 -5.39 14.34
N TYR A 99 2.84 -6.16 13.72
CA TYR A 99 3.25 -7.45 14.25
C TYR A 99 3.82 -7.33 15.67
N ALA A 100 4.77 -6.41 15.87
CA ALA A 100 5.36 -6.14 17.19
C ALA A 100 4.33 -5.64 18.22
N PHE A 101 3.30 -4.91 17.79
CA PHE A 101 2.19 -4.52 18.65
C PHE A 101 1.33 -5.73 19.06
N TYR A 102 0.99 -6.59 18.10
CA TYR A 102 0.19 -7.77 18.38
C TYR A 102 0.92 -8.86 19.16
N GLU A 103 2.25 -8.93 19.09
CA GLU A 103 3.05 -9.84 19.91
C GLU A 103 2.89 -9.55 21.42
N ARG A 104 2.52 -8.31 21.78
CA ARG A 104 2.22 -7.92 23.17
C ARG A 104 0.86 -8.42 23.67
N VAL A 105 0.04 -9.03 22.80
CA VAL A 105 -1.27 -9.59 23.16
C VAL A 105 -1.10 -10.99 23.75
N ASP A 106 -0.96 -11.06 25.08
CA ASP A 106 -0.75 -12.29 25.87
C ASP A 106 -2.08 -13.02 26.17
N PRO A 107 -2.18 -14.36 26.07
CA PRO A 107 -3.32 -15.12 26.58
C PRO A 107 -3.68 -14.86 28.05
N ALA A 108 -2.75 -14.34 28.87
CA ALA A 108 -3.04 -13.85 30.22
C ALA A 108 -4.17 -12.80 30.27
N MET A 109 -4.44 -12.10 29.16
CA MET A 109 -5.54 -11.14 29.02
C MET A 109 -6.93 -11.74 29.20
N LEU A 110 -7.10 -13.06 28.97
CA LEU A 110 -8.35 -13.76 29.22
C LEU A 110 -8.69 -13.80 30.72
N HIS A 111 -7.64 -13.85 31.56
CA HIS A 111 -7.74 -14.05 33.00
C HIS A 111 -7.70 -12.76 33.81
N SER A 112 -6.84 -11.80 33.45
CA SER A 112 -6.57 -10.64 34.33
C SER A 112 -7.48 -9.43 34.12
N GLY A 113 -8.21 -9.32 33.00
CA GLY A 113 -9.01 -8.13 32.66
C GLY A 113 -8.19 -6.85 32.40
N ASN A 114 -7.05 -6.72 33.07
CA ASN A 114 -5.99 -5.73 32.89
C ASN A 114 -4.95 -6.31 31.93
N GLY A 115 -4.75 -5.65 30.79
CA GLY A 115 -3.79 -6.07 29.78
C GLY A 115 -4.24 -5.77 28.35
N TRP A 116 -5.52 -5.46 28.12
CA TRP A 116 -5.99 -5.12 26.77
C TRP A 116 -5.10 -4.04 26.14
N PRO A 117 -4.71 -4.21 24.87
CA PRO A 117 -3.77 -3.31 24.21
C PRO A 117 -4.27 -1.88 24.30
N ASP A 118 -3.43 -1.01 24.88
CA ASP A 118 -3.70 0.42 24.96
C ASP A 118 -3.53 1.03 23.56
N TYR A 119 -4.64 1.46 22.99
CA TYR A 119 -4.68 2.09 21.67
C TYR A 119 -4.07 3.50 21.68
N ASP A 120 -3.85 4.12 22.85
CA ASP A 120 -3.26 5.45 22.96
C ASP A 120 -1.74 5.44 23.09
N HIS A 121 -1.10 4.26 23.04
CA HIS A 121 0.35 4.15 23.14
C HIS A 121 1.07 4.91 22.00
N PRO A 122 2.20 5.62 22.27
CA PRO A 122 2.95 6.37 21.25
C PRO A 122 3.40 5.54 20.04
N SER A 123 3.50 4.21 20.18
CA SER A 123 3.75 3.29 19.07
C SER A 123 2.62 3.28 18.03
N ASN A 124 1.38 3.55 18.43
CA ASN A 124 0.23 3.63 17.52
C ASN A 124 0.32 4.86 16.59
N LYS A 125 1.01 5.93 17.03
CA LYS A 125 1.29 7.09 16.17
C LYS A 125 2.19 6.70 15.00
N TRP A 126 3.22 5.88 15.23
CA TRP A 126 4.11 5.40 14.17
C TRP A 126 3.39 4.50 13.16
N ILE A 127 2.47 3.66 13.63
CA ILE A 127 1.59 2.86 12.77
C ILE A 127 0.76 3.79 11.87
N THR A 128 0.11 4.80 12.44
CA THR A 128 -0.69 5.76 11.68
C THR A 128 0.14 6.53 10.66
N ILE A 129 1.32 7.02 11.06
CA ILE A 129 2.22 7.78 10.18
C ILE A 129 2.68 6.92 9.00
N THR A 130 3.12 5.70 9.25
CA THR A 130 3.59 4.79 8.19
C THR A 130 2.47 4.38 7.25
N PHE A 131 1.25 4.18 7.77
CA PHE A 131 0.06 3.93 6.95
C PHE A 131 -0.19 5.09 5.95
N TRP A 132 -0.25 6.32 6.44
CA TRP A 132 -0.47 7.49 5.59
C TRP A 132 0.70 7.76 4.64
N ALA A 133 1.94 7.55 5.08
CA ALA A 133 3.11 7.69 4.23
C ALA A 133 3.10 6.67 3.08
N GLY A 134 2.71 5.41 3.35
CA GLY A 134 2.54 4.39 2.32
C GLY A 134 1.52 4.82 1.25
N ILE A 135 0.34 5.26 1.67
CA ILE A 135 -0.68 5.81 0.75
C ILE A 135 -0.13 6.99 -0.05
N GLY A 136 0.55 7.93 0.62
CA GLY A 136 1.16 9.09 -0.02
C GLY A 136 2.14 8.72 -1.12
N PHE A 137 3.08 7.80 -0.84
CA PHE A 137 4.04 7.33 -1.84
C PHE A 137 3.37 6.60 -3.01
N GLY A 138 2.36 5.77 -2.75
CA GLY A 138 1.58 5.10 -3.78
C GLY A 138 0.87 6.09 -4.71
N LEU A 139 0.23 7.12 -4.14
CA LEU A 139 -0.43 8.19 -4.90
C LEU A 139 0.57 9.01 -5.72
N ILE A 140 1.72 9.39 -5.12
CA ILE A 140 2.78 10.11 -5.84
C ILE A 140 3.24 9.27 -7.05
N SER A 141 3.45 7.97 -6.88
CA SER A 141 3.84 7.08 -7.99
C SER A 141 2.78 7.04 -9.10
N ALA A 142 1.50 7.00 -8.75
CA ALA A 142 0.40 7.06 -9.71
C ALA A 142 0.35 8.42 -10.44
N PHE A 143 0.58 9.53 -9.73
CA PHE A 143 0.68 10.86 -10.35
C PHE A 143 1.88 10.98 -11.28
N CYS A 144 3.03 10.36 -10.95
CA CYS A 144 4.18 10.29 -11.85
C CYS A 144 3.83 9.57 -13.15
N LEU A 145 2.98 8.55 -13.11
CA LEU A 145 2.50 7.84 -14.30
C LEU A 145 1.68 8.79 -15.18
N LEU A 146 0.69 9.47 -14.60
CA LEU A 146 -0.12 10.46 -15.32
C LEU A 146 0.71 11.61 -15.90
N GLY A 147 1.66 12.13 -15.12
CA GLY A 147 2.58 13.17 -15.55
C GLY A 147 3.49 12.71 -16.70
N GLY A 148 4.05 11.50 -16.60
CA GLY A 148 4.85 10.90 -17.67
C GLY A 148 4.05 10.71 -18.96
N SER A 149 2.81 10.21 -18.85
CA SER A 149 1.91 10.06 -20.00
C SER A 149 1.54 11.40 -20.63
N TYR A 150 1.25 12.43 -19.83
CA TYR A 150 0.94 13.77 -20.32
C TYR A 150 2.14 14.40 -21.04
N LEU A 151 3.35 14.29 -20.47
CA LEU A 151 4.57 14.78 -21.10
C LEU A 151 4.83 14.08 -22.44
N ALA A 152 4.69 12.75 -22.47
CA ALA A 152 4.82 11.97 -23.70
C ALA A 152 3.82 12.44 -24.78
N TYR A 153 2.55 12.60 -24.39
CA TYR A 153 1.49 13.04 -25.28
C TYR A 153 1.73 14.45 -25.83
N SER A 154 2.13 15.40 -24.97
CA SER A 154 2.39 16.78 -25.39
C SER A 154 3.56 16.88 -26.39
N LYS A 155 4.62 16.09 -26.21
CA LYS A 155 5.75 16.01 -27.14
C LYS A 155 5.35 15.39 -28.47
N PHE A 156 4.59 14.30 -28.43
CA PHE A 156 4.10 13.65 -29.64
C PHE A 156 3.21 14.59 -30.47
N MET A 157 2.28 15.29 -29.82
CA MET A 157 1.39 16.25 -30.50
C MET A 157 2.14 17.46 -31.08
N ALA A 158 3.27 17.86 -30.49
CA ALA A 158 4.09 18.95 -31.02
C ALA A 158 4.85 18.58 -32.31
N GLU A 159 5.15 17.30 -32.56
CA GLU A 159 5.81 16.88 -33.81
C GLU A 159 4.86 16.85 -35.02
N ILE A 160 3.56 16.58 -34.83
CA ILE A 160 2.60 16.38 -35.92
C ILE A 160 2.48 17.62 -36.85
N PRO A 161 2.33 18.86 -36.33
CA PRO A 161 2.26 20.05 -37.18
C PRO A 161 3.56 20.31 -37.94
N LEU A 162 4.71 20.01 -37.32
CA LEU A 162 6.03 20.21 -37.90
C LEU A 162 6.26 19.28 -39.10
N PHE A 163 5.81 18.03 -38.96
CA PHE A 163 5.81 17.04 -40.04
C PHE A 163 4.91 17.47 -41.22
N ASN A 164 3.71 17.98 -40.93
CA ASN A 164 2.80 18.48 -41.98
C ASN A 164 3.38 19.71 -42.72
N GLN A 165 4.06 20.62 -42.02
CA GLN A 165 4.72 21.76 -42.66
C GLN A 165 5.91 21.35 -43.54
N LEU A 166 6.68 20.35 -43.12
CA LEU A 166 7.78 19.80 -43.91
C LEU A 166 7.28 19.12 -45.18
N LEU A 167 6.21 18.32 -45.09
CA LEU A 167 5.59 17.70 -46.27
C LEU A 167 5.08 18.73 -47.28
N HIS A 168 4.44 19.80 -46.82
CA HIS A 168 4.00 20.88 -47.70
C HIS A 168 5.14 21.64 -48.38
N ARG A 169 6.32 21.76 -47.76
CA ARG A 169 7.49 22.39 -48.39
C ARG A 169 8.22 21.48 -49.39
N VAL A 170 8.14 20.17 -49.20
CA VAL A 170 8.83 19.19 -50.08
C VAL A 170 7.99 18.86 -51.30
N PHE A 171 6.66 18.86 -51.18
CA PHE A 171 5.73 18.44 -52.23
C PHE A 171 4.82 19.56 -52.76
N GLY A 172 4.98 20.81 -52.30
CA GLY A 172 4.18 21.97 -52.69
C GLY A 172 4.96 23.00 -53.50
#